data_AF-A0A7S3Z6R1-F1
#
_entry.id   AF-A0A7S3Z6R1-F1
#
_cell.length_a   1.000
_cell.length_b   1.000
_cell.length_c   1.000
_cell.angle_alpha   90.00
_cell.angle_beta   90.00
_cell.angle_gamma   90.00
#
_symmetry.space_group_name_H-M   'P 1'
#
loop_
_entity.id
_entity.type
_entity.pdbx_description
1 polymer ?
#
loop_
_entity_poly.entity_id
_entity_poly.type
_entity_poly.pdbx_seq_one_letter_code
_entity_poly.pdbx_strand_id
1 'polypeptide(L)'
;APLGLGFGMASGEKKLTPLAKFHEFCTRGVDDEVAAAIKGDSSLVTKSGELGNTALHWASSGGHSKVVTILLDSKADVNSQNKVKDTPLHMAAWRDRVQVIKLLVEAGADKTAKNQDGKVPLDLGRSTEARDQLLAMSKGEAKQSIMLAADEDDDTD
;
A
#
# COMPACT_ATOMS: atom_id res chain seq x y z
N ALA A 1 -23.15 -47.55 -15.51
CA ALA A 1 -23.36 -46.79 -14.26
C ALA A 1 -22.31 -45.67 -14.18
N PRO A 2 -22.63 -44.51 -13.59
CA PRO A 2 -22.47 -43.20 -14.22
C PRO A 2 -21.29 -42.36 -13.68
N LEU A 3 -20.82 -41.39 -14.46
CA LEU A 3 -20.09 -40.21 -13.96
C LEU A 3 -20.92 -38.97 -14.29
N GLY A 4 -21.84 -38.64 -13.38
CA GLY A 4 -22.61 -37.41 -13.44
C GLY A 4 -21.74 -36.22 -13.06
N LEU A 5 -21.38 -35.39 -14.04
CA LEU A 5 -20.90 -34.04 -13.83
C LEU A 5 -22.04 -33.18 -13.29
N GLY A 6 -22.22 -33.19 -11.98
CA GLY A 6 -23.05 -32.23 -11.27
C GLY A 6 -22.34 -30.88 -11.19
N PHE A 7 -22.67 -29.95 -12.07
CA PHE A 7 -22.40 -28.53 -11.89
C PHE A 7 -23.33 -28.00 -10.78
N GLY A 8 -22.98 -28.30 -9.53
CA GLY A 8 -23.62 -27.73 -8.36
C GLY A 8 -23.06 -26.34 -8.09
N MET A 9 -23.83 -25.31 -8.42
CA MET A 9 -23.66 -23.97 -7.84
C MET A 9 -23.78 -24.06 -6.32
N ALA A 10 -22.67 -24.28 -5.63
CA ALA A 10 -22.59 -24.01 -4.20
C ALA A 10 -22.38 -22.50 -4.02
N SER A 11 -23.48 -21.74 -4.07
CA SER A 11 -23.56 -20.40 -3.46
C SER A 11 -23.47 -20.58 -1.95
N GLY A 12 -22.32 -21.03 -1.48
CA GLY A 12 -22.01 -21.11 -0.07
C GLY A 12 -21.79 -19.70 0.41
N GLU A 13 -22.67 -19.22 1.28
CA GLU A 13 -22.40 -18.08 2.15
C GLU A 13 -21.16 -18.43 2.98
N LYS A 14 -19.97 -18.19 2.43
CA LYS A 14 -18.73 -18.23 3.20
C LYS A 14 -18.92 -17.16 4.26
N LYS A 15 -19.19 -17.57 5.51
CA LYS A 15 -19.18 -16.67 6.67
C LYS A 15 -17.82 -15.97 6.65
N LEU A 16 -17.82 -14.74 6.17
CA LEU A 16 -16.62 -13.93 6.10
C LEU A 16 -16.15 -13.72 7.53
N THR A 17 -14.90 -14.08 7.82
CA THR A 17 -14.33 -13.81 9.14
C THR A 17 -14.36 -12.30 9.39
N PRO A 18 -14.42 -11.83 10.65
CA PRO A 18 -14.41 -10.39 10.95
C PRO A 18 -13.25 -9.64 10.26
N LEU A 19 -12.09 -10.29 10.17
CA LEU A 19 -10.92 -9.80 9.44
C LEU A 19 -11.15 -9.73 7.92
N ALA A 20 -11.74 -10.77 7.33
CA ALA A 20 -12.03 -10.77 5.90
C ALA A 20 -13.08 -9.71 5.52
N LYS A 21 -14.05 -9.44 6.40
CA LYS A 21 -15.00 -8.32 6.25
C LYS A 21 -14.30 -6.97 6.30
N PHE A 22 -13.35 -6.80 7.22
CA PHE A 22 -12.53 -5.59 7.29
C PHE A 22 -11.68 -5.38 6.02
N HIS A 23 -11.07 -6.44 5.49
CA HIS A 23 -10.35 -6.36 4.21
C HIS A 23 -11.27 -6.02 3.03
N GLU A 24 -12.50 -6.53 3.02
CA GLU A 24 -13.50 -6.17 2.02
C GLU A 24 -13.81 -4.67 2.05
N PHE A 25 -13.99 -4.09 3.25
CA PHE A 25 -14.18 -2.65 3.43
C PHE A 25 -13.02 -1.84 2.84
N CYS A 26 -11.79 -2.27 3.11
CA CYS A 26 -10.58 -1.65 2.55
C CYS A 26 -10.50 -1.78 1.02
N THR A 27 -10.98 -2.90 0.47
CA THR A 27 -11.01 -3.14 -0.99
C THR A 27 -12.07 -2.28 -1.68
N ARG A 28 -13.22 -2.07 -1.03
CA ARG A 28 -14.33 -1.27 -1.55
C ARG A 28 -14.12 0.22 -1.37
N GLY A 29 -13.26 0.62 -0.44
CA GLY A 29 -12.96 2.04 -0.20
C GLY A 29 -13.96 2.74 0.72
N VAL A 30 -14.67 2.00 1.56
CA VAL A 30 -15.65 2.55 2.52
C VAL A 30 -14.92 3.10 3.75
N ASP A 31 -14.51 4.36 3.69
CA ASP A 31 -13.71 5.06 4.70
C ASP A 31 -14.37 5.07 6.08
N ASP A 32 -15.68 5.33 6.16
CA ASP A 32 -16.41 5.38 7.43
C ASP A 32 -16.41 4.02 8.16
N GLU A 33 -16.65 2.93 7.42
CA GLU A 33 -16.68 1.58 7.99
C GLU A 33 -15.29 1.10 8.38
N VAL A 34 -14.26 1.46 7.60
CA VAL A 34 -12.86 1.18 7.96
C VAL A 34 -12.49 1.91 9.25
N ALA A 35 -12.78 3.21 9.35
CA ALA A 35 -12.48 3.99 10.55
C ALA A 35 -13.23 3.46 11.78
N ALA A 36 -14.51 3.10 11.63
CA ALA A 36 -15.31 2.52 12.70
C ALA A 36 -14.76 1.15 13.15
N ALA A 37 -14.37 0.30 12.20
CA ALA A 37 -13.79 -1.00 12.50
C ALA A 37 -12.46 -0.88 13.24
N ILE A 38 -11.58 0.05 12.84
CA ILE A 38 -10.31 0.31 13.52
C ILE A 38 -10.53 0.88 14.93
N LYS A 39 -11.50 1.78 15.08
CA LYS A 39 -11.88 2.33 16.39
C LYS A 39 -12.40 1.25 17.35
N GLY A 40 -13.07 0.23 16.81
CA GLY A 40 -13.53 -0.94 17.58
C GLY A 40 -12.42 -1.96 17.87
N ASP A 41 -11.60 -2.29 16.87
CA ASP A 41 -10.48 -3.22 16.99
C ASP A 41 -9.28 -2.74 16.13
N SER A 42 -8.35 -2.04 16.77
CA SER A 42 -7.14 -1.53 16.10
C SER A 42 -6.18 -2.62 15.66
N SER A 43 -6.29 -3.84 16.24
CA SER A 43 -5.45 -4.98 15.83
C SER A 43 -5.75 -5.47 14.42
N LEU A 44 -6.88 -5.08 13.84
CA LEU A 44 -7.23 -5.42 12.45
C LEU A 44 -6.27 -4.81 11.43
N VAL A 45 -5.65 -3.68 11.75
CA VAL A 45 -4.73 -2.96 10.86
C VAL A 45 -3.46 -3.78 10.59
N THR A 46 -2.96 -4.49 11.61
CA THR A 46 -1.73 -5.29 11.53
C THR A 46 -1.96 -6.73 11.13
N LYS A 47 -3.21 -7.21 11.19
CA LYS A 47 -3.56 -8.58 10.82
C LYS A 47 -3.50 -8.77 9.31
N SER A 48 -2.89 -9.87 8.89
CA SER A 48 -2.82 -10.30 7.49
C SER A 48 -3.82 -11.43 7.21
N GLY A 49 -4.43 -11.43 6.02
CA GLY A 49 -5.28 -12.52 5.57
C GLY A 49 -4.51 -13.78 5.17
N GLU A 50 -5.20 -14.77 4.61
CA GLU A 50 -4.60 -16.05 4.21
C GLU A 50 -3.47 -15.92 3.18
N LEU A 51 -3.46 -14.83 2.40
CA LEU A 51 -2.42 -14.53 1.41
C LEU A 51 -1.27 -13.66 1.98
N GLY A 52 -1.30 -13.34 3.28
CA GLY A 52 -0.37 -12.38 3.88
C GLY A 52 -0.69 -10.91 3.59
N ASN A 53 -1.75 -10.63 2.81
CA ASN A 53 -2.18 -9.26 2.54
C ASN A 53 -2.81 -8.64 3.79
N THR A 54 -2.29 -7.48 4.18
CA THR A 54 -2.87 -6.60 5.22
C THR A 54 -3.93 -5.69 4.62
N ALA A 55 -4.66 -4.96 5.46
CA ALA A 55 -5.61 -3.93 5.02
C ALA A 55 -4.97 -2.90 4.07
N LEU A 56 -3.71 -2.54 4.32
CA LEU A 56 -2.97 -1.57 3.51
C LEU A 56 -2.69 -2.10 2.10
N HIS A 57 -2.46 -3.41 1.92
CA HIS A 57 -2.34 -4.03 0.60
C HIS A 57 -3.62 -3.87 -0.22
N TRP A 58 -4.77 -4.18 0.40
CA TRP A 58 -6.07 -4.11 -0.27
C TRP A 58 -6.47 -2.67 -0.62
N ALA A 59 -6.32 -1.73 0.32
CA ALA A 59 -6.56 -0.31 0.08
C ALA A 59 -5.65 0.23 -1.04
N SER A 60 -4.39 -0.23 -1.07
CA SER A 60 -3.41 0.20 -2.07
C SER A 60 -3.70 -0.34 -3.46
N SER A 61 -4.10 -1.62 -3.57
CA SER A 61 -4.58 -2.18 -4.84
C SER A 61 -5.85 -1.47 -5.32
N GLY A 62 -6.74 -1.10 -4.40
CA GLY A 62 -7.98 -0.38 -4.69
C GLY A 62 -7.76 1.06 -5.19
N GLY A 63 -6.68 1.71 -4.77
CA GLY A 63 -6.44 3.14 -5.04
C GLY A 63 -7.15 4.07 -4.06
N HIS A 64 -7.62 3.54 -2.92
CA HIS A 64 -8.47 4.24 -1.97
C HIS A 64 -7.64 5.10 -1.03
N SER A 65 -7.22 6.27 -1.52
CA SER A 65 -6.27 7.16 -0.84
C SER A 65 -6.71 7.55 0.58
N LYS A 66 -8.00 7.84 0.80
CA LYS A 66 -8.53 8.14 2.14
C LYS A 66 -8.38 6.97 3.11
N VAL A 67 -8.72 5.76 2.66
CA VAL A 67 -8.58 4.53 3.45
C VAL A 67 -7.12 4.29 3.79
N VAL A 68 -6.22 4.52 2.84
CA VAL A 68 -4.76 4.45 3.07
C VAL A 68 -4.35 5.42 4.17
N THR A 69 -4.76 6.70 4.11
CA THR A 69 -4.47 7.68 5.16
C THR A 69 -4.97 7.22 6.54
N ILE A 70 -6.22 6.75 6.63
CA ILE A 70 -6.80 6.23 7.89
C ILE A 70 -5.95 5.09 8.46
N LEU A 71 -5.51 4.16 7.60
CA LEU A 71 -4.67 3.02 8.00
C LEU A 71 -3.28 3.48 8.47
N LEU A 72 -2.67 4.45 7.77
CA LEU A 72 -1.37 5.02 8.14
C LEU A 72 -1.43 5.75 9.50
N ASP A 73 -2.45 6.57 9.71
CA ASP A 73 -2.71 7.25 10.98
C ASP A 73 -2.89 6.24 12.13
N SER A 74 -3.43 5.06 11.79
CA SER A 74 -3.62 3.93 12.69
C SER A 74 -2.37 3.04 12.86
N LYS A 75 -1.18 3.55 12.51
CA LYS A 75 0.11 2.87 12.63
C LYS A 75 0.20 1.57 11.80
N ALA A 76 -0.47 1.52 10.64
CA ALA A 76 -0.25 0.43 9.69
C ALA A 76 1.21 0.38 9.25
N ASP A 77 1.76 -0.83 9.15
CA ASP A 77 3.09 -1.03 8.61
C ASP A 77 3.07 -0.90 7.07
N VAL A 78 3.71 0.17 6.59
CA VAL A 78 3.84 0.51 5.16
C VAL A 78 4.71 -0.46 4.39
N ASN A 79 5.60 -1.17 5.09
CA ASN A 79 6.58 -2.09 4.51
C ASN A 79 6.20 -3.55 4.73
N SER A 80 4.98 -3.82 5.22
CA SER A 80 4.46 -5.17 5.40
C SER A 80 4.57 -5.96 4.11
N GLN A 81 5.07 -7.19 4.20
CA GLN A 81 5.23 -8.09 3.08
C GLN A 81 4.19 -9.20 3.13
N ASN A 82 3.50 -9.42 2.01
CA ASN A 82 2.61 -10.57 1.86
C ASN A 82 3.39 -11.87 1.57
N LYS A 83 2.69 -12.97 1.29
CA LYS A 83 3.33 -14.28 1.02
C LYS A 83 4.29 -14.29 -0.18
N VAL A 84 4.09 -13.39 -1.16
CA VAL A 84 4.97 -13.24 -2.33
C VAL A 84 5.94 -12.07 -2.15
N LYS A 85 6.11 -11.57 -0.92
CA LYS A 85 6.96 -10.42 -0.57
C LYS A 85 6.58 -9.11 -1.28
N ASP A 86 5.39 -9.02 -1.84
CA ASP A 86 4.88 -7.73 -2.29
C ASP A 86 4.59 -6.87 -1.07
N THR A 87 4.91 -5.60 -1.19
CA THR A 87 4.53 -4.55 -0.24
C THR A 87 3.27 -3.83 -0.76
N PRO A 88 2.57 -3.04 0.07
CA PRO A 88 1.48 -2.19 -0.40
C PRO A 88 1.87 -1.31 -1.60
N LEU A 89 3.14 -0.86 -1.63
CA LEU A 89 3.69 -0.07 -2.73
C LEU A 89 3.82 -0.88 -4.04
N HIS A 90 4.17 -2.16 -3.98
CA HIS A 90 4.15 -3.05 -5.16
C HIS A 90 2.74 -3.14 -5.75
N MET A 91 1.72 -3.34 -4.91
CA MET A 91 0.33 -3.44 -5.38
C MET A 91 -0.18 -2.12 -5.96
N ALA A 92 0.15 -0.98 -5.32
CA ALA A 92 -0.19 0.34 -5.83
C ALA A 92 0.46 0.61 -7.19
N ALA A 93 1.75 0.27 -7.33
CA ALA A 93 2.49 0.45 -8.58
C ALA A 93 1.96 -0.44 -9.71
N TRP A 94 1.68 -1.72 -9.41
CA TRP A 94 1.11 -2.64 -10.40
C TRP A 94 -0.26 -2.22 -10.91
N ARG A 95 -1.05 -1.55 -10.06
CA ARG A 95 -2.39 -1.03 -10.38
C ARG A 95 -2.38 0.44 -10.81
N ASP A 96 -1.21 1.05 -10.94
CA ASP A 96 -1.04 2.46 -11.35
C ASP A 96 -1.82 3.45 -10.46
N ARG A 97 -1.76 3.25 -9.15
CA ARG A 97 -2.46 4.08 -8.16
C ARG A 97 -1.59 5.26 -7.71
N VAL A 98 -1.31 6.17 -8.63
CA VAL A 98 -0.50 7.40 -8.46
C VAL A 98 -0.75 8.10 -7.10
N GLN A 99 -2.00 8.39 -6.77
CA GLN A 99 -2.30 9.09 -5.50
C GLN A 99 -1.93 8.28 -4.25
N VAL A 100 -2.10 6.95 -4.28
CA VAL A 100 -1.71 6.07 -3.17
C VAL A 100 -0.19 5.90 -3.10
N ILE A 101 0.47 5.77 -4.25
CA ILE A 101 1.93 5.72 -4.33
C ILE A 101 2.54 6.92 -3.60
N LYS A 102 2.02 8.12 -3.88
CA LYS A 102 2.43 9.34 -3.20
C LYS A 102 2.29 9.23 -1.67
N LEU A 103 1.11 8.83 -1.18
CA LEU A 103 0.86 8.70 0.26
C LEU A 103 1.75 7.65 0.93
N LEU A 104 1.96 6.50 0.30
CA LEU A 104 2.80 5.43 0.85
C LEU A 104 4.27 5.87 0.94
N VAL A 105 4.78 6.56 -0.09
CA VAL A 105 6.16 7.07 -0.10
C VAL A 105 6.33 8.21 0.90
N GLU A 106 5.37 9.12 1.03
CA GLU A 106 5.35 10.15 2.08
C GLU A 106 5.35 9.52 3.49
N ALA A 107 4.72 8.36 3.64
CA ALA A 107 4.73 7.59 4.88
C ALA A 107 6.00 6.73 5.09
N GLY A 108 7.00 6.83 4.21
CA GLY A 108 8.28 6.13 4.34
C GLY A 108 8.29 4.69 3.82
N ALA A 109 7.44 4.38 2.83
CA ALA A 109 7.50 3.07 2.16
C ALA A 109 8.82 2.86 1.41
N ASP A 110 9.39 1.67 1.54
CA ASP A 110 10.61 1.25 0.87
C ASP A 110 10.37 1.01 -0.63
N LYS A 111 10.81 1.98 -1.43
CA LYS A 111 10.80 1.96 -2.91
C LYS A 111 11.76 0.94 -3.51
N THR A 112 12.68 0.39 -2.72
CA THR A 112 13.71 -0.58 -3.15
C THR A 112 13.42 -2.01 -2.70
N ALA A 113 12.34 -2.21 -1.94
CA ALA A 113 11.89 -3.52 -1.51
C ALA A 113 11.71 -4.44 -2.71
N LYS A 114 12.23 -5.67 -2.64
CA LYS A 114 12.10 -6.66 -3.70
C LYS A 114 11.06 -7.70 -3.32
N ASN A 115 10.13 -7.96 -4.24
CA ASN A 115 9.19 -9.06 -4.10
C ASN A 115 9.86 -10.42 -4.41
N GLN A 116 9.07 -11.50 -4.42
CA GLN A 116 9.56 -12.85 -4.68
C GLN A 116 10.19 -13.02 -6.07
N ASP A 117 9.76 -12.24 -7.06
CA ASP A 117 10.33 -12.22 -8.41
C ASP A 117 11.60 -11.35 -8.50
N GLY A 118 12.04 -10.74 -7.40
CA GLY A 118 13.17 -9.83 -7.36
C GLY A 118 12.88 -8.45 -7.96
N LYS A 119 11.61 -8.14 -8.26
CA LYS A 119 11.17 -6.86 -8.81
C LYS A 119 10.94 -5.85 -7.70
N VAL A 120 11.29 -4.60 -7.95
CA VAL A 120 10.92 -3.48 -7.08
C VAL A 120 9.58 -2.87 -7.50
N PRO A 121 8.89 -2.07 -6.66
CA PRO A 121 7.63 -1.43 -7.05
C PRO A 121 7.71 -0.65 -8.36
N LEU A 122 8.84 0.02 -8.60
CA LEU A 122 9.11 0.76 -9.84
C LEU A 122 9.09 -0.13 -11.09
N ASP A 123 9.50 -1.40 -10.97
CA ASP A 123 9.52 -2.35 -12.09
C ASP A 123 8.11 -2.85 -12.46
N LEU A 124 7.16 -2.75 -11.52
CA LEU A 124 5.77 -3.17 -11.72
C LEU A 124 4.90 -2.05 -12.34
N GLY A 125 5.31 -0.79 -12.19
CA GLY A 125 4.61 0.35 -12.77
C GLY A 125 4.61 0.29 -14.30
N ARG A 126 3.42 0.14 -14.89
CA ARG A 126 3.24 0.11 -16.36
C ARG A 126 3.18 1.51 -16.99
N SER A 127 2.75 2.50 -16.23
CA SER A 127 2.64 3.89 -16.68
C SER A 127 3.92 4.65 -16.38
N THR A 128 4.15 5.71 -17.16
CA THR A 128 5.21 6.69 -16.89
C THR A 128 4.91 7.47 -15.61
N GLU A 129 3.65 7.72 -15.30
CA GLU A 129 3.22 8.54 -14.17
C GLU A 129 3.54 7.92 -12.80
N ALA A 130 3.21 6.64 -12.60
CA ALA A 130 3.57 5.94 -11.36
C ALA A 130 5.09 5.83 -11.21
N ARG A 131 5.80 5.60 -12.33
CA ARG A 131 7.27 5.50 -12.35
C ARG A 131 7.92 6.85 -12.05
N ASP A 132 7.44 7.92 -12.67
CA ASP A 132 7.93 9.27 -12.49
C ASP A 132 7.66 9.77 -11.08
N GLN A 133 6.55 9.40 -10.45
CA GLN A 133 6.33 9.70 -9.03
C GLN A 133 7.29 8.96 -8.11
N LEU A 134 7.45 7.65 -8.29
CA LEU A 134 8.40 6.85 -7.51
C LEU A 134 9.84 7.39 -7.68
N LEU A 135 10.19 7.85 -8.89
CA LEU A 135 11.49 8.42 -9.21
C LEU A 135 11.66 9.86 -8.73
N ALA A 136 10.64 10.72 -8.86
CA ALA A 136 10.68 12.12 -8.46
C ALA A 136 10.79 12.26 -6.95
N MET A 137 10.11 11.40 -6.19
CA MET A 137 10.19 11.39 -4.73
C MET A 137 11.58 10.92 -4.26
N SER A 138 12.29 10.12 -5.06
CA SER A 138 13.70 9.79 -4.81
C SER A 138 14.68 10.93 -5.05
N LYS A 139 14.28 11.99 -5.77
CA LYS A 139 15.12 13.18 -5.99
C LYS A 139 14.87 14.27 -4.94
N GLY A 140 13.80 14.17 -4.15
CA GLY A 140 13.46 15.11 -3.08
C GLY A 140 14.40 15.06 -1.87
N GLU A 141 15.02 13.91 -1.61
CA GLU A 141 15.95 13.72 -0.49
C GLU A 141 17.34 14.34 -0.74
N ALA A 142 17.66 14.72 -1.98
CA ALA A 142 18.95 15.33 -2.33
C ALA A 142 18.96 16.87 -2.25
N LYS A 143 17.84 17.53 -1.91
CA LYS A 143 17.73 19.00 -1.94
C LYS A 143 17.71 19.70 -0.58
N GLN A 144 17.81 18.98 0.55
CA GLN A 144 17.90 19.59 1.88
C GLN A 144 19.32 19.67 2.46
N SER A 145 20.32 19.13 1.77
CA SER A 145 21.72 19.08 2.25
C SER A 145 22.69 20.01 1.51
N ILE A 146 22.20 21.03 0.78
CA ILE A 146 23.04 22.06 0.14
C ILE A 146 22.67 23.50 0.52
N MET A 147 22.11 23.71 1.72
CA MET A 147 22.01 25.04 2.33
C MET A 147 23.03 25.15 3.47
N LEU A 148 24.32 25.08 3.12
CA LEU A 148 25.40 25.54 3.97
C LEU A 148 26.63 25.83 3.09
N ALA A 149 27.26 26.98 3.32
CA ALA A 149 28.32 27.64 2.54
C ALA A 149 27.78 28.42 1.31
N ALA A 150 27.99 29.73 1.18
CA ALA A 150 28.68 30.68 2.03
C ALA A 150 28.18 32.07 1.59
N ASP A 151 27.55 32.78 2.51
CA ASP A 151 27.50 34.23 2.52
C ASP A 151 28.01 34.65 3.90
N GLU A 152 28.74 35.76 3.95
CA GLU A 152 29.45 36.36 5.09
C GLU A 152 30.92 35.92 5.24
N ASP A 153 31.78 36.51 4.41
CA ASP A 153 32.93 37.25 4.92
C ASP A 153 33.00 38.58 4.12
N ASP A 154 32.31 39.57 4.70
CA ASP A 154 32.56 41.01 4.55
C ASP A 154 33.89 41.35 5.29
N ASP A 155 34.54 42.47 4.94
CA ASP A 155 35.81 42.99 5.46
C ASP A 155 37.10 42.30 4.93
N THR A 156 38.11 42.94 4.32
CA THR A 156 38.66 44.31 4.46
C THR A 156 39.78 44.49 3.39
N ASP A 157 39.75 45.60 2.63
CA ASP A 157 40.84 46.61 2.51
C ASP A 157 40.36 47.80 1.65
#